data_AF-A0A6P0JRJ6-F1
#
_entry.id   AF-A0A6P0JRJ6-F1
#
_cell.length_a   1.000
_cell.length_b   1.000
_cell.length_c   1.000
_cell.angle_alpha   90.00
_cell.angle_beta   90.00
_cell.angle_gamma   90.00
#
_symmetry.space_group_name_H-M   'P 1'
#
loop_
_entity.id
_entity.type
_entity.pdbx_description
1 polymer ?
#
loop_
_entity_poly.entity_id
_entity_poly.type
_entity_poly.pdbx_seq_one_letter_code
_entity_poly.pdbx_strand_id
1 'polypeptide(L)'
;ELSAPIFTFSALGSKAIGQLELFKQTWPIQEEIIDEAHPWLGRKLSELWESRSRMLIYYLPATGELDLVSAVLAGKRLQIGDHLIIGTQPTVRSQRRSRLRKIVKAFTNLRKFHDYGRPVAIVTLALLATVLLATITYLSVNYNVSPVDALYFSVGMITGAGGKEEVAESSPDSIKVFTAIMMIVGAGVIGICYALINDFILGSRLRQFWAAAQVPTRGHYVVCGLGGIGIRIVQQLHRQGYEVVVIEQDTNNRFLHTARSLGVPVIIEDASIPSILKSTNLDKAEAILIVTSNDMANVEVALCAKAINPHISVIVRNQNPQFSRSAQQVFDFDTVLSPMELATPSFAAAALGGRILGNGMTDDLLWVALATLITSNHPFCGKTVKEVAQTANFVPLYLETQARTIHGWLLLETVLKANDVLYLTIPATELEQLWRENSSDGIVNQYVNSNQ
;
A
#
# COMPACT_ATOMS: atom_id res chain seq x y z
N GLU A 1 -8.33 7.26 -6.00
CA GLU A 1 -8.55 6.29 -4.90
C GLU A 1 -9.04 4.95 -5.43
N LEU A 2 -9.98 4.93 -6.37
CA LEU A 2 -10.57 3.74 -6.96
C LEU A 2 -9.57 2.72 -7.51
N SER A 3 -8.41 3.16 -8.03
CA SER A 3 -7.38 2.27 -8.59
C SER A 3 -6.42 1.65 -7.57
N ALA A 4 -6.34 2.17 -6.33
CA ALA A 4 -5.33 1.75 -5.36
C ALA A 4 -5.35 0.25 -5.01
N PRO A 5 -6.52 -0.42 -4.97
CA PRO A 5 -6.55 -1.86 -4.72
C PRO A 5 -5.93 -2.68 -5.85
N ILE A 6 -6.08 -2.25 -7.11
CA ILE A 6 -5.44 -2.91 -8.26
C ILE A 6 -3.91 -2.82 -8.16
N PHE A 7 -3.35 -1.66 -7.82
CA PHE A 7 -1.92 -1.52 -7.53
C PHE A 7 -1.45 -2.48 -6.42
N THR A 8 -2.26 -2.61 -5.37
CA THR A 8 -1.96 -3.52 -4.26
C THR A 8 -1.97 -4.97 -4.73
N PHE A 9 -2.97 -5.38 -5.52
CA PHE A 9 -3.07 -6.73 -6.07
C PHE A 9 -1.91 -7.08 -6.99
N SER A 10 -1.50 -6.16 -7.87
CA SER A 10 -0.31 -6.33 -8.71
C SER A 10 0.95 -6.54 -7.89
N ALA A 11 1.14 -5.79 -6.80
CA ALA A 11 2.27 -6.00 -5.90
C ALA A 11 2.24 -7.35 -5.17
N LEU A 12 1.06 -7.93 -4.97
CA LEU A 12 0.90 -9.27 -4.41
C LEU A 12 1.01 -10.38 -5.48
N GLY A 13 1.34 -10.02 -6.73
CA GLY A 13 1.49 -10.96 -7.85
C GLY A 13 0.19 -11.30 -8.60
N SER A 14 -0.91 -10.58 -8.33
CA SER A 14 -2.18 -10.79 -9.02
C SER A 14 -2.30 -9.89 -10.25
N LYS A 15 -2.69 -10.47 -11.40
CA LYS A 15 -3.05 -9.75 -12.62
C LYS A 15 -4.50 -9.25 -12.55
N ALA A 16 -4.80 -8.42 -11.55
CA ALA A 16 -6.15 -7.94 -11.35
C ALA A 16 -6.55 -6.92 -12.43
N ILE A 17 -7.67 -7.16 -13.11
CA ILE A 17 -8.30 -6.25 -14.09
C ILE A 17 -9.40 -5.39 -13.47
N GLY A 18 -9.78 -5.67 -12.22
CA GLY A 18 -10.81 -4.94 -11.50
C GLY A 18 -10.82 -5.27 -10.01
N GLN A 19 -11.81 -4.69 -9.31
CA GLN A 19 -12.12 -5.05 -7.93
C GLN A 19 -13.61 -5.23 -7.67
N LEU A 20 -13.93 -6.05 -6.67
CA LEU A 20 -15.28 -6.29 -6.19
C LEU A 20 -15.34 -6.25 -4.66
N GLU A 21 -16.26 -5.48 -4.08
CA GLU A 21 -16.48 -5.50 -2.63
C GLU A 21 -17.55 -6.53 -2.26
N LEU A 22 -17.12 -7.68 -1.72
CA LEU A 22 -18.01 -8.72 -1.20
C LEU A 22 -17.63 -9.08 0.23
N PHE A 23 -18.63 -9.33 1.07
CA PHE A 23 -18.43 -9.74 2.47
C PHE A 23 -17.52 -8.78 3.25
N LYS A 24 -17.60 -7.47 2.94
CA LYS A 24 -16.76 -6.40 3.51
C LYS A 24 -15.26 -6.60 3.24
N GLN A 25 -14.92 -7.30 2.17
CA GLN A 25 -13.56 -7.51 1.68
C GLN A 25 -13.49 -7.09 0.21
N THR A 26 -12.34 -6.57 -0.21
CA THR A 26 -12.08 -6.24 -1.61
C THR A 26 -11.43 -7.45 -2.29
N TRP A 27 -12.14 -8.04 -3.24
CA TRP A 27 -11.73 -9.19 -4.02
C TRP A 27 -11.07 -8.71 -5.32
N PRO A 28 -9.82 -9.15 -5.62
CA PRO A 28 -9.26 -8.96 -6.95
C PRO A 28 -10.07 -9.74 -7.97
N ILE A 29 -10.30 -9.10 -9.12
CA ILE A 29 -10.90 -9.75 -10.27
C ILE A 29 -9.83 -9.94 -11.32
N GLN A 30 -9.76 -11.14 -11.88
CA GLN A 30 -8.79 -11.50 -12.92
C GLN A 30 -9.50 -12.16 -14.08
N GLU A 31 -8.89 -12.03 -15.25
CA GLU A 31 -9.26 -12.76 -16.45
C GLU A 31 -8.36 -13.98 -16.58
N GLU A 32 -8.97 -15.14 -16.82
CA GLU A 32 -8.30 -16.40 -17.10
C GLU A 32 -8.66 -16.82 -18.52
N ILE A 33 -7.65 -16.88 -19.38
CA ILE A 33 -7.76 -17.35 -20.76
C ILE A 33 -7.32 -18.79 -20.77
N ILE A 34 -8.21 -19.69 -21.20
CA ILE A 34 -7.92 -21.12 -21.24
C ILE A 34 -7.01 -21.41 -22.45
N ASP A 35 -5.75 -21.68 -22.18
CA ASP A 35 -4.77 -22.15 -23.15
C ASP A 35 -4.54 -23.68 -23.07
N GLU A 36 -3.62 -24.19 -23.89
CA GLU A 36 -3.27 -25.62 -23.94
C GLU A 36 -2.70 -26.18 -22.62
N ALA A 37 -2.06 -25.34 -21.81
CA ALA A 37 -1.42 -25.72 -20.55
C ALA A 37 -2.28 -25.39 -19.32
N HIS A 38 -3.43 -24.76 -19.50
CA HIS A 38 -4.24 -24.23 -18.42
C HIS A 38 -4.82 -25.36 -17.54
N PRO A 39 -4.71 -25.29 -16.21
CA PRO A 39 -5.13 -26.36 -15.29
C PRO A 39 -6.64 -26.66 -15.28
N TRP A 40 -7.45 -25.78 -15.88
CA TRP A 40 -8.91 -25.95 -15.98
C TRP A 40 -9.37 -26.44 -17.35
N LEU A 41 -8.47 -26.64 -18.31
CA LEU A 41 -8.82 -27.19 -19.62
C LEU A 41 -9.56 -28.53 -19.45
N GLY A 42 -10.73 -28.65 -20.08
CA GLY A 42 -11.58 -29.84 -20.02
C GLY A 42 -12.39 -30.01 -18.72
N ARG A 43 -12.21 -29.17 -17.69
CA ARG A 43 -13.06 -29.20 -16.48
C ARG A 43 -14.45 -28.65 -16.77
N LYS A 44 -15.45 -29.10 -16.00
CA LYS A 44 -16.80 -28.55 -16.08
C LYS A 44 -16.88 -27.20 -15.37
N LEU A 45 -17.57 -26.24 -15.98
CA LEU A 45 -17.83 -24.93 -15.38
C LEU A 45 -18.52 -25.03 -14.01
N SER A 46 -19.42 -26.00 -13.84
CA SER A 46 -20.12 -26.26 -12.57
C SER A 46 -19.19 -26.63 -11.41
N GLU A 47 -18.04 -27.26 -11.67
CA GLU A 47 -17.05 -27.58 -10.63
C GLU A 47 -16.35 -26.32 -10.09
N LEU A 48 -16.24 -25.29 -10.93
CA LEU A 48 -15.64 -24.01 -10.54
C LEU A 48 -16.64 -23.12 -9.79
N TRP A 49 -17.93 -23.20 -10.13
CA TRP A 49 -19.00 -22.43 -9.51
C TRP A 49 -19.19 -22.70 -8.01
N GLU A 50 -18.96 -23.94 -7.56
CA GLU A 50 -19.20 -24.35 -6.16
C GLU A 50 -18.11 -23.84 -5.18
N SER A 51 -17.01 -23.29 -5.69
CA SER A 51 -15.87 -22.87 -4.87
C SER A 51 -16.19 -21.61 -4.05
N ARG A 52 -16.03 -21.63 -2.72
CA ARG A 52 -16.22 -20.42 -1.88
C ARG A 52 -15.08 -19.41 -1.95
N SER A 53 -13.90 -19.85 -2.39
CA SER A 53 -12.72 -18.98 -2.52
C SER A 53 -12.59 -18.34 -3.90
N ARG A 54 -13.50 -18.66 -4.83
CA ARG A 54 -13.50 -18.19 -6.22
C ARG A 54 -14.92 -17.98 -6.68
N MET A 55 -15.22 -16.81 -7.22
CA MET A 55 -16.53 -16.52 -7.81
C MET A 55 -16.37 -16.31 -9.29
N LEU A 56 -17.15 -17.03 -10.09
CA LEU A 56 -17.27 -16.76 -11.52
C LEU A 56 -18.15 -15.52 -11.68
N ILE A 57 -17.63 -14.52 -12.39
CA ILE A 57 -18.27 -13.22 -12.59
C ILE A 57 -18.85 -13.13 -13.99
N TYR A 58 -18.12 -13.67 -14.98
CA TYR A 58 -18.52 -13.66 -16.37
C TYR A 58 -17.79 -14.76 -17.14
N TYR A 59 -18.36 -15.16 -18.28
CA TYR A 59 -17.81 -16.18 -19.17
C TYR A 59 -18.00 -15.73 -20.61
N LEU A 60 -16.92 -15.71 -21.38
CA LEU A 60 -16.97 -15.57 -22.84
C LEU A 60 -16.50 -16.89 -23.46
N PRO A 61 -17.39 -17.61 -24.15
CA PRO A 61 -17.01 -18.85 -24.82
C PRO A 61 -16.17 -18.58 -26.08
N ALA A 62 -15.23 -19.48 -26.39
CA ALA A 62 -14.45 -19.42 -27.63
C ALA A 62 -15.33 -19.57 -28.89
N THR A 63 -16.41 -20.34 -28.76
CA THR A 63 -17.37 -20.61 -29.83
C THR A 63 -18.82 -20.57 -29.32
N GLY A 64 -19.67 -19.89 -30.09
CA GLY A 64 -21.08 -19.67 -29.78
C GLY A 64 -21.34 -18.47 -28.85
N GLU A 65 -22.61 -18.22 -28.56
CA GLU A 65 -23.05 -17.25 -27.55
C GLU A 65 -23.79 -18.03 -26.47
N LEU A 66 -23.13 -18.24 -25.33
CA LEU A 66 -23.74 -18.93 -24.19
C LEU A 66 -23.32 -18.21 -22.91
N ASP A 67 -24.29 -17.65 -22.21
CA ASP A 67 -24.06 -16.98 -20.93
C ASP A 67 -23.55 -17.98 -19.87
N LEU A 68 -22.89 -17.46 -18.84
CA LEU A 68 -22.25 -18.27 -17.81
C LEU A 68 -23.23 -19.23 -17.12
N VAL A 69 -24.44 -18.78 -16.79
CA VAL A 69 -25.42 -19.59 -16.04
C VAL A 69 -25.94 -20.72 -16.92
N SER A 70 -26.28 -20.43 -18.18
CA SER A 70 -26.66 -21.45 -19.16
C SER A 70 -25.53 -22.43 -19.45
N ALA A 71 -24.27 -21.97 -19.51
CA ALA A 71 -23.10 -22.81 -19.70
C ALA A 71 -22.84 -23.76 -18.52
N VAL A 72 -23.01 -23.27 -17.28
CA VAL A 72 -22.93 -24.07 -16.05
C VAL A 72 -24.01 -25.16 -16.05
N LEU A 73 -25.26 -24.78 -16.37
CA LEU A 73 -26.41 -25.68 -16.43
C LEU A 73 -26.29 -26.75 -17.51
N ALA A 74 -25.78 -26.38 -18.69
CA ALA A 74 -25.53 -27.31 -19.79
C ALA A 74 -24.36 -28.26 -19.52
N GLY A 75 -23.63 -28.07 -18.41
CA GLY A 75 -22.46 -28.87 -18.07
C GLY A 75 -21.30 -28.66 -19.03
N LYS A 76 -21.18 -27.46 -19.60
CA LYS A 76 -20.13 -27.12 -20.56
C LYS A 76 -18.75 -27.34 -19.94
N ARG A 77 -17.87 -27.95 -20.72
CA ARG A 77 -16.45 -28.13 -20.37
C ARG A 77 -15.64 -27.01 -21.01
N LEU A 78 -14.67 -26.50 -20.26
CA LEU A 78 -13.81 -25.42 -20.73
C LEU A 78 -12.94 -25.89 -21.89
N GLN A 79 -12.89 -25.06 -22.93
CA GLN A 79 -12.14 -25.29 -24.16
C GLN A 79 -11.05 -24.24 -24.33
N ILE A 80 -10.09 -24.51 -25.22
CA ILE A 80 -9.06 -23.54 -25.58
C ILE A 80 -9.72 -22.29 -26.17
N GLY A 81 -9.31 -21.12 -25.70
CA GLY A 81 -9.85 -19.83 -26.10
C GLY A 81 -11.11 -19.40 -25.33
N ASP A 82 -11.56 -20.17 -24.34
CA ASP A 82 -12.59 -19.70 -23.41
C ASP A 82 -11.99 -18.65 -22.47
N HIS A 83 -12.71 -17.56 -22.19
CA HIS A 83 -12.31 -16.53 -21.24
C HIS A 83 -13.22 -16.53 -20.02
N LEU A 84 -12.63 -16.47 -18.84
CA LEU A 84 -13.35 -16.42 -17.56
C LEU A 84 -12.94 -15.19 -16.78
N ILE A 85 -13.92 -14.41 -16.34
CA ILE A 85 -13.72 -13.37 -15.34
C ILE A 85 -14.04 -13.97 -13.99
N ILE A 86 -13.07 -13.94 -13.07
CA ILE A 86 -13.22 -14.52 -11.75
C ILE A 86 -12.78 -13.57 -10.64
N GLY A 87 -13.52 -13.56 -9.54
CA GLY A 87 -13.10 -12.94 -8.28
C GLY A 87 -12.43 -14.00 -7.40
N THR A 88 -11.25 -13.72 -6.87
CA THR A 88 -10.58 -14.65 -5.93
C THR A 88 -10.54 -14.09 -4.51
N GLN A 89 -10.70 -14.95 -3.52
CA GLN A 89 -10.71 -14.51 -2.13
C GLN A 89 -9.32 -13.98 -1.74
N PRO A 90 -9.22 -12.75 -1.19
CA PRO A 90 -7.92 -12.20 -0.81
C PRO A 90 -7.31 -13.04 0.32
N THR A 91 -6.05 -13.45 0.14
CA THR A 91 -5.30 -14.18 1.16
C THR A 91 -4.79 -13.20 2.21
N VAL A 92 -5.46 -13.14 3.37
CA VAL A 92 -4.97 -12.35 4.50
C VAL A 92 -3.86 -13.13 5.19
N ARG A 93 -2.62 -12.63 5.15
CA ARG A 93 -1.50 -13.25 5.86
C ARG A 93 -1.76 -13.08 7.36
N SER A 94 -2.06 -14.18 8.06
CA SER A 94 -2.28 -14.09 9.51
C SER A 94 -1.00 -13.58 10.18
N GLN A 95 -1.07 -12.38 10.76
CA GLN A 95 0.01 -11.83 11.56
C GLN A 95 0.07 -12.60 12.89
N ARG A 96 0.61 -13.82 12.89
CA ARG A 96 1.22 -14.36 14.11
C ARG A 96 2.47 -13.53 14.39
N ARG A 97 2.25 -12.35 14.98
CA ARG A 97 3.29 -11.48 15.54
C ARG A 97 4.04 -12.27 16.61
N SER A 98 5.08 -13.00 16.21
CA SER A 98 5.98 -13.59 17.18
C SER A 98 6.60 -12.46 17.98
N ARG A 99 6.47 -12.52 19.32
CA ARG A 99 7.15 -11.58 20.23
C ARG A 99 8.65 -11.52 19.92
N LEU A 100 9.24 -12.60 19.40
CA LEU A 100 10.62 -12.61 18.91
C LEU A 100 10.87 -11.58 17.81
N ARG A 101 9.96 -11.36 16.85
CA ARG A 101 10.19 -10.33 15.81
C ARG A 101 10.23 -8.92 16.39
N LYS A 102 9.39 -8.63 17.40
CA LYS A 102 9.44 -7.34 18.12
C LYS A 102 10.76 -7.18 18.90
N ILE A 103 11.21 -8.24 19.56
CA ILE A 103 12.48 -8.25 20.30
C ILE A 103 13.67 -8.11 19.35
N VAL A 104 13.68 -8.84 18.23
CA VAL A 104 14.70 -8.73 17.18
C VAL A 104 14.71 -7.31 16.60
N LYS A 105 13.54 -6.71 16.36
CA LYS A 105 13.43 -5.32 15.88
C LYS A 105 14.00 -4.31 16.89
N ALA A 106 13.78 -4.54 18.19
CA ALA A 106 14.40 -3.75 19.25
C ALA A 106 15.94 -3.93 19.30
N PHE A 107 16.43 -5.15 19.09
CA PHE A 107 17.88 -5.43 19.10
C PHE A 107 18.60 -4.87 17.87
N THR A 108 17.98 -4.91 16.69
CA THR A 108 18.52 -4.28 15.47
C THR A 108 18.56 -2.76 15.59
N ASN A 109 17.61 -2.15 16.32
CA ASN A 109 17.62 -0.72 16.61
C ASN A 109 18.79 -0.32 17.53
N LEU A 110 19.19 -1.20 18.44
CA LEU A 110 20.32 -0.96 19.35
C LEU A 110 21.67 -0.86 18.62
N ARG A 111 21.87 -1.64 17.54
CA ARG A 111 23.10 -1.56 16.73
C ARG A 111 23.19 -0.25 15.95
N LYS A 112 22.08 0.22 15.37
CA LYS A 112 22.04 1.52 14.67
C LYS A 112 22.24 2.71 15.62
N PHE A 113 21.90 2.56 16.91
CA PHE A 113 22.21 3.57 17.93
C PHE A 113 23.73 3.78 18.12
N HIS A 114 24.56 2.76 17.84
CA HIS A 114 26.01 2.83 18.00
C HIS A 114 26.67 3.85 17.06
N ASP A 115 26.16 3.98 15.83
CA ASP A 115 26.71 4.89 14.82
C ASP A 115 26.48 6.38 15.18
N TYR A 116 25.40 6.68 15.91
CA TYR A 116 25.06 8.04 16.36
C TYR A 116 25.53 8.35 17.79
N GLY A 117 25.72 7.33 18.62
CA GLY A 117 26.41 7.48 19.90
C GLY A 117 27.86 7.91 19.72
N ARG A 118 28.48 7.60 18.56
CA ARG A 118 29.90 7.88 18.31
C ARG A 118 30.24 9.38 18.27
N PRO A 119 29.57 10.27 17.49
CA PRO A 119 29.85 11.71 17.53
C PRO A 119 29.60 12.33 18.92
N VAL A 120 28.49 11.98 19.57
CA VAL A 120 28.16 12.47 20.92
C VAL A 120 29.19 12.01 21.95
N ALA A 121 29.61 10.74 21.86
CA ALA A 121 30.66 10.19 22.72
C ALA A 121 32.01 10.85 22.44
N ILE A 122 32.38 11.11 21.18
CA ILE A 122 33.61 11.83 20.82
C ILE A 122 33.61 13.23 21.43
N VAL A 123 32.52 13.99 21.29
CA VAL A 123 32.43 15.35 21.83
C VAL A 123 32.44 15.35 23.36
N THR A 124 31.76 14.38 23.98
CA THR A 124 31.76 14.22 25.45
C THR A 124 33.14 13.82 25.96
N LEU A 125 33.82 12.89 25.28
CA LEU A 125 35.20 12.51 25.59
C LEU A 125 36.17 13.69 25.39
N ALA A 126 35.99 14.49 24.34
CA ALA A 126 36.80 15.69 24.09
C ALA A 126 36.60 16.74 25.20
N LEU A 127 35.37 16.94 25.66
CA LEU A 127 35.05 17.81 26.80
C LEU A 127 35.71 17.31 28.10
N LEU A 128 35.57 16.02 28.40
CA LEU A 128 36.21 15.41 29.57
C LEU A 128 37.74 15.50 29.49
N ALA A 129 38.33 15.27 28.31
CA ALA A 129 39.77 15.37 28.10
C ALA A 129 40.28 16.81 28.24
N THR A 130 39.54 17.82 27.77
CA THR A 130 39.91 19.24 27.95
C THR A 130 39.82 19.66 29.41
N VAL A 131 38.78 19.24 30.14
CA VAL A 131 38.66 19.47 31.58
C VAL A 131 39.80 18.78 32.34
N LEU A 132 40.12 17.54 32.01
CA LEU A 132 41.20 16.78 32.62
C LEU A 132 42.57 17.43 32.36
N LEU A 133 42.85 17.80 31.11
CA LEU A 133 44.09 18.46 30.72
C LEU A 133 44.29 19.79 31.45
N ALA A 134 43.24 20.62 31.51
CA ALA A 134 43.26 21.86 32.29
C ALA A 134 43.54 21.59 33.77
N THR A 135 42.83 20.63 34.37
CA THR A 135 42.99 20.28 35.79
C THR A 135 44.41 19.81 36.10
N ILE A 136 44.99 18.96 35.25
CA ILE A 136 46.37 18.46 35.41
C ILE A 136 47.38 19.61 35.26
N THR A 137 47.21 20.49 34.27
CA THR A 137 48.11 21.65 34.06
C THR A 137 48.06 22.62 35.24
N TYR A 138 46.90 22.84 35.87
CA TYR A 138 46.83 23.69 37.05
C TYR A 138 47.47 23.05 38.28
N LEU A 139 47.33 21.73 38.45
CA LEU A 139 47.98 20.99 39.54
C LEU A 139 49.50 20.92 39.39
N SER A 140 50.02 20.85 38.15
CA SER A 140 51.47 20.77 37.91
C SER A 140 52.20 22.09 38.12
N VAL A 141 51.50 23.23 38.02
CA VAL A 141 52.08 24.56 38.24
C VAL A 141 51.86 25.07 39.66
N ASN A 142 50.69 24.81 40.25
CA ASN A 142 50.36 25.28 41.60
C ASN A 142 50.19 24.10 42.58
N TYR A 143 51.30 23.69 43.20
CA TYR A 143 51.33 22.58 44.18
C TYR A 143 50.49 22.81 45.46
N ASN A 144 50.04 24.05 45.71
CA ASN A 144 49.22 24.39 46.89
C ASN A 144 47.70 24.32 46.64
N VAL A 145 47.26 23.93 45.44
CA VAL A 145 45.83 23.86 45.09
C VAL A 145 45.33 22.43 45.26
N SER A 146 44.18 22.27 45.94
CA SER A 146 43.51 20.97 46.07
C SER A 146 43.07 20.45 44.69
N PRO A 147 43.15 19.14 44.41
CA PRO A 147 42.62 18.54 43.18
C PRO A 147 41.16 18.91 42.88
N VAL A 148 40.35 19.10 43.92
CA VAL A 148 38.94 19.50 43.80
C VAL A 148 38.81 20.94 43.32
N ASP A 149 39.65 21.83 43.86
CA ASP A 149 39.65 23.26 43.50
C ASP A 149 40.15 23.47 42.06
N ALA A 150 41.16 22.70 41.64
CA ALA A 150 41.65 22.72 40.26
C ALA A 150 40.60 22.22 39.26
N LEU A 151 39.82 21.19 39.62
CA LEU A 151 38.73 20.69 38.79
C LEU A 151 37.58 21.72 38.71
N TYR A 152 37.18 22.27 39.85
CA TYR A 152 36.15 23.32 39.93
C TYR A 152 36.53 24.53 39.07
N PHE A 153 37.78 25.00 39.18
CA PHE A 153 38.30 26.09 38.36
C PHE A 153 38.32 25.73 36.86
N SER A 154 38.78 24.54 36.50
CA SER A 154 38.83 24.07 35.10
C SER A 154 37.44 24.05 34.45
N VAL A 155 36.43 23.53 35.15
CA VAL A 155 35.04 23.51 34.66
C VAL A 155 34.50 24.95 34.54
N GLY A 156 34.73 25.81 35.53
CA GLY A 156 34.29 27.20 35.52
C GLY A 156 34.83 28.00 34.34
N MET A 157 36.11 27.80 34.00
CA MET A 157 36.75 28.50 32.86
C MET A 157 36.31 27.94 31.50
N ILE A 158 36.20 26.61 31.36
CA ILE A 158 35.76 25.97 30.11
C ILE A 158 34.30 26.32 29.79
N THR A 159 33.46 26.44 30.82
CA THR A 159 32.04 26.82 30.68
C THR A 159 31.79 28.31 30.55
N GLY A 160 32.78 29.15 30.87
CA GLY A 160 32.63 30.60 30.93
C GLY A 160 31.79 31.08 32.12
N ALA A 161 31.48 30.21 33.08
CA ALA A 161 30.75 30.55 34.30
C ALA A 161 31.62 31.31 35.33
N GLY A 162 32.94 31.32 35.14
CA GLY A 162 33.89 31.84 36.13
C GLY A 162 34.19 30.80 37.23
N GLY A 163 35.21 31.07 38.04
CA GLY A 163 35.71 30.12 39.04
C GLY A 163 36.52 30.80 40.14
N LYS A 164 37.40 30.07 40.81
CA LYS A 164 38.32 30.65 41.79
C LYS A 164 39.50 31.29 41.05
N GLU A 165 39.33 32.51 40.52
CA GLU A 165 40.30 33.19 39.63
C GLU A 165 41.68 33.40 40.26
N GLU A 166 41.77 33.40 41.60
CA GLU A 166 43.00 33.43 42.40
C GLU A 166 44.05 32.41 41.90
N VAL A 167 43.61 31.25 41.39
CA VAL A 167 44.48 30.19 40.86
C VAL A 167 45.24 30.64 39.61
N ALA A 168 44.64 31.49 38.76
CA ALA A 168 45.29 32.02 37.55
C ALA A 168 46.00 33.36 37.79
N GLU A 169 45.51 34.18 38.72
CA GLU A 169 46.08 35.50 39.03
C GLU A 169 47.49 35.41 39.63
N SER A 170 47.73 34.42 40.49
CA SER A 170 49.04 34.18 41.11
C SER A 170 50.01 33.41 40.22
N SER A 171 49.61 33.04 38.99
CA SER A 171 50.37 32.15 38.11
C SER A 171 51.22 32.90 37.08
N PRO A 172 52.29 32.27 36.54
CA PRO A 172 53.11 32.84 35.47
C PRO A 172 52.28 33.22 34.23
N ASP A 173 52.77 34.20 33.45
CA ASP A 173 52.08 34.68 32.24
C ASP A 173 51.76 33.57 31.23
N SER A 174 52.56 32.50 31.19
CA SER A 174 52.30 31.31 30.37
C SER A 174 50.99 30.61 30.72
N ILE A 175 50.61 30.57 32.01
CA ILE A 175 49.36 29.98 32.48
C ILE A 175 48.17 30.86 32.14
N LYS A 176 48.34 32.18 32.14
CA LYS A 176 47.29 33.12 31.72
C LYS A 176 46.98 32.95 30.23
N VAL A 177 48.01 32.83 29.39
CA VAL A 177 47.86 32.52 27.96
C VAL A 177 47.21 31.15 27.74
N PHE A 178 47.64 30.13 28.48
CA PHE A 178 47.02 28.80 28.45
C PHE A 178 45.53 28.85 28.82
N THR A 179 45.19 29.57 29.90
CA THR A 179 43.81 29.74 30.37
C THR A 179 42.95 30.41 29.31
N ALA A 180 43.44 31.48 28.66
CA ALA A 180 42.74 32.15 27.58
C ALA A 180 42.49 31.22 26.37
N ILE A 181 43.48 30.39 26.00
CA ILE A 181 43.31 29.38 24.94
C ILE A 181 42.25 28.34 25.34
N MET A 182 42.29 27.85 26.58
CA MET A 182 41.33 26.87 27.09
C MET A 182 39.90 27.41 27.16
N MET A 183 39.70 28.70 27.42
CA MET A 183 38.38 29.34 27.35
C MET A 183 37.81 29.33 25.93
N ILE A 184 38.62 29.64 24.92
CA ILE A 184 38.20 29.62 23.52
C ILE A 184 37.86 28.20 23.08
N VAL A 185 38.72 27.22 23.43
CA VAL A 185 38.47 25.81 23.14
C VAL A 185 37.21 25.31 23.85
N GLY A 186 37.05 25.65 25.13
CA GLY A 186 35.88 25.27 25.93
C GLY A 186 34.57 25.82 25.38
N ALA A 187 34.54 27.11 25.02
CA ALA A 187 33.40 27.73 24.37
C ALA A 187 33.04 27.04 23.04
N GLY A 188 34.03 26.65 22.24
CA GLY A 188 33.82 25.89 21.00
C GLY A 188 33.22 24.50 21.25
N VAL A 189 33.78 23.73 22.19
CA VAL A 189 33.29 22.39 22.54
C VAL A 189 31.86 22.45 23.09
N ILE A 190 31.56 23.41 23.96
CA ILE A 190 30.22 23.61 24.52
C ILE A 190 29.23 24.06 23.45
N GLY A 191 29.63 24.95 22.53
CA GLY A 191 28.81 25.33 21.39
C GLY A 191 28.43 24.14 20.51
N ILE A 192 29.38 23.22 20.27
CA ILE A 192 29.13 21.96 19.56
C ILE A 192 28.19 21.05 20.35
N CYS A 193 28.40 20.90 21.67
CA CYS A 193 27.49 20.16 22.55
C CYS A 193 26.06 20.70 22.49
N TYR A 194 25.90 22.02 22.59
CA TYR A 194 24.61 22.68 22.52
C TYR A 194 23.94 22.46 21.16
N ALA A 195 24.68 22.58 20.06
CA ALA A 195 24.15 22.31 18.72
C ALA A 195 23.65 20.85 18.59
N LEU A 196 24.38 19.88 19.12
CA LEU A 196 23.99 18.46 19.11
C LEU A 196 22.76 18.19 19.99
N ILE A 197 22.71 18.77 21.19
CA ILE A 197 21.55 18.64 22.09
C ILE A 197 20.32 19.30 21.47
N ASN A 198 20.48 20.47 20.85
CA ASN A 198 19.41 21.17 20.17
C ASN A 198 18.88 20.36 18.98
N ASP A 199 19.75 19.75 18.17
CA ASP A 199 19.35 18.85 17.07
C ASP A 199 18.62 17.60 17.60
N PHE A 200 19.00 17.11 18.79
CA PHE A 200 18.31 16.01 19.48
C PHE A 200 16.91 16.40 20.01
N ILE A 201 16.78 17.58 20.64
CA ILE A 201 15.54 18.06 21.26
C ILE A 201 14.54 18.57 20.22
N LEU A 202 14.99 19.31 19.18
CA LEU A 202 14.10 19.85 18.14
C LEU A 202 13.48 18.78 17.24
N GLY A 203 13.93 17.52 17.33
CA GLY A 203 13.14 16.36 16.89
C GLY A 203 12.86 16.25 15.38
N SER A 204 13.40 17.12 14.53
CA SER A 204 13.22 17.06 13.07
C SER A 204 14.03 15.91 12.47
N ARG A 205 15.31 15.80 12.82
CA ARG A 205 16.20 14.74 12.33
C ARG A 205 16.01 13.41 13.06
N LEU A 206 15.81 13.46 14.38
CA LEU A 206 15.62 12.25 15.17
C LEU A 206 14.45 11.42 14.63
N ARG A 207 13.31 12.05 14.29
CA ARG A 207 12.13 11.36 13.72
C ARG A 207 12.37 10.73 12.35
N GLN A 208 13.16 11.35 11.47
CA GLN A 208 13.59 10.74 10.20
C GLN A 208 14.50 9.52 10.44
N PHE A 209 15.37 9.57 11.45
CA PHE A 209 16.25 8.46 11.80
C PHE A 209 15.54 7.30 12.53
N TRP A 210 14.54 7.58 13.37
CA TRP A 210 13.65 6.54 13.93
C TRP A 210 12.90 5.78 12.82
N ALA A 211 12.49 6.48 11.75
CA ALA A 211 11.90 5.84 10.58
C ALA A 211 12.89 4.90 9.88
N ALA A 212 14.17 5.29 9.74
CA ALA A 212 15.24 4.44 9.19
C ALA A 212 15.58 3.21 10.05
N ALA A 213 15.41 3.29 11.38
CA ALA A 213 15.56 2.15 12.28
C ALA A 213 14.39 1.15 12.15
N GLN A 214 13.20 1.63 11.80
CA GLN A 214 11.98 0.83 11.71
C GLN A 214 11.76 0.16 10.34
N VAL A 215 12.61 0.49 9.36
CA VAL A 215 12.62 -0.12 8.02
C VAL A 215 12.73 -1.65 8.13
N PRO A 216 11.80 -2.41 7.53
CA PRO A 216 11.88 -3.86 7.53
C PRO A 216 13.09 -4.39 6.77
N THR A 217 13.59 -5.57 7.16
CA THR A 217 14.84 -6.12 6.60
C THR A 217 14.64 -7.02 5.39
N ARG A 218 13.43 -7.55 5.18
CA ARG A 218 13.09 -8.51 4.10
C ARG A 218 11.58 -8.73 3.98
N GLY A 219 11.13 -9.15 2.81
CA GLY A 219 9.76 -9.59 2.54
C GLY A 219 8.73 -8.49 2.80
N HIS A 220 9.14 -7.24 2.62
CA HIS A 220 8.35 -6.03 2.82
C HIS A 220 8.13 -5.31 1.49
N TYR A 221 7.20 -4.37 1.51
CA TYR A 221 6.81 -3.59 0.35
C TYR A 221 7.33 -2.17 0.49
N VAL A 222 7.94 -1.65 -0.58
CA VAL A 222 8.40 -0.27 -0.65
C VAL A 222 7.38 0.54 -1.45
N VAL A 223 6.88 1.64 -0.90
CA VAL A 223 5.93 2.53 -1.59
C VAL A 223 6.58 3.89 -1.78
N CYS A 224 6.80 4.30 -3.02
CA CYS A 224 7.35 5.60 -3.39
C CYS A 224 6.21 6.55 -3.77
N GLY A 225 6.08 7.64 -3.02
CA GLY A 225 5.00 8.61 -3.14
C GLY A 225 3.83 8.29 -2.21
N LEU A 226 3.53 9.22 -1.31
CA LEU A 226 2.42 9.18 -0.35
C LEU A 226 1.29 10.10 -0.81
N GLY A 227 0.94 10.03 -2.10
CA GLY A 227 -0.25 10.70 -2.65
C GLY A 227 -1.55 9.97 -2.27
N GLY A 228 -2.67 10.39 -2.87
CA GLY A 228 -3.98 9.76 -2.63
C GLY A 228 -4.03 8.26 -2.97
N ILE A 229 -3.25 7.81 -3.94
CA ILE A 229 -3.12 6.37 -4.26
C ILE A 229 -2.18 5.69 -3.25
N GLY A 230 -1.00 6.28 -2.99
CA GLY A 230 0.02 5.74 -2.10
C GLY A 230 -0.48 5.47 -0.68
N ILE A 231 -1.20 6.40 -0.06
CA ILE A 231 -1.73 6.18 1.31
C ILE A 231 -2.74 5.03 1.37
N ARG A 232 -3.54 4.83 0.32
CA ARG A 232 -4.53 3.75 0.25
C ARG A 232 -3.85 2.40 0.09
N ILE A 233 -2.83 2.31 -0.77
CA ILE A 233 -1.97 1.13 -0.90
C ILE A 233 -1.35 0.78 0.46
N VAL A 234 -0.75 1.76 1.14
CA VAL A 234 -0.14 1.58 2.48
C VAL A 234 -1.18 1.05 3.48
N GLN A 235 -2.37 1.63 3.53
CA GLN A 235 -3.46 1.19 4.40
C GLN A 235 -3.90 -0.25 4.10
N GLN A 236 -4.00 -0.61 2.82
CA GLN A 236 -4.45 -1.93 2.39
C GLN A 236 -3.42 -3.02 2.71
N LEU A 237 -2.16 -2.81 2.33
CA LEU A 237 -1.05 -3.72 2.64
C LEU A 237 -0.90 -3.90 4.16
N HIS A 238 -0.97 -2.79 4.93
CA HIS A 238 -0.90 -2.85 6.38
C HIS A 238 -2.06 -3.64 7.00
N ARG A 239 -3.30 -3.42 6.52
CA ARG A 239 -4.49 -4.16 6.97
C ARG A 239 -4.39 -5.66 6.68
N GLN A 240 -3.77 -6.03 5.56
CA GLN A 240 -3.50 -7.42 5.18
C GLN A 240 -2.30 -8.04 5.92
N GLY A 241 -1.62 -7.27 6.77
CA GLY A 241 -0.57 -7.76 7.66
C GLY A 241 0.84 -7.70 7.08
N TYR A 242 1.04 -7.07 5.91
CA TYR A 242 2.36 -6.89 5.30
C TYR A 242 3.14 -5.75 5.95
N GLU A 243 4.46 -5.90 6.01
CA GLU A 243 5.35 -4.80 6.42
C GLU A 243 5.58 -3.87 5.22
N VAL A 244 5.47 -2.56 5.47
CA VAL A 244 5.56 -1.53 4.44
C VAL A 244 6.57 -0.48 4.88
N VAL A 245 7.32 0.09 3.93
CA VAL A 245 8.11 1.31 4.11
C VAL A 245 7.74 2.30 3.01
N VAL A 246 7.63 3.56 3.38
CA VAL A 246 7.26 4.65 2.46
C VAL A 246 8.47 5.55 2.22
N ILE A 247 8.66 5.96 0.96
CA ILE A 247 9.52 7.07 0.59
C ILE A 247 8.63 8.20 0.07
N GLU A 248 8.75 9.40 0.64
CA GLU A 248 7.99 10.59 0.24
C GLU A 248 8.93 11.79 0.21
N GLN A 249 8.89 12.60 -0.84
CA GLN A 249 9.77 13.76 -0.97
C GLN A 249 9.22 14.99 -0.22
N ASP A 250 7.90 15.17 -0.20
CA ASP A 250 7.28 16.33 0.41
C ASP A 250 7.16 16.20 1.94
N THR A 251 7.98 16.98 2.64
CA THR A 251 7.98 17.10 4.11
C THR A 251 6.66 17.58 4.71
N ASN A 252 5.82 18.27 3.94
CA ASN A 252 4.54 18.83 4.36
C ASN A 252 3.34 18.01 3.88
N ASN A 253 3.57 16.81 3.33
CA ASN A 253 2.50 15.99 2.82
C ASN A 253 1.49 15.63 3.94
N ARG A 254 0.22 15.97 3.71
CA ARG A 254 -0.89 15.78 4.65
C ARG A 254 -1.06 14.34 5.17
N PHE A 255 -0.60 13.35 4.42
CA PHE A 255 -0.76 11.93 4.73
C PHE A 255 0.37 11.36 5.61
N LEU A 256 1.44 12.13 5.88
CA LEU A 256 2.55 11.70 6.72
C LEU A 256 2.11 11.27 8.12
N HIS A 257 1.20 12.04 8.74
CA HIS A 257 0.68 11.71 10.06
C HIS A 257 -0.09 10.38 10.06
N THR A 258 -0.89 10.13 9.01
CA THR A 258 -1.65 8.89 8.86
C THR A 258 -0.75 7.68 8.66
N ALA A 259 0.30 7.78 7.84
CA ALA A 259 1.26 6.68 7.69
C ALA A 259 1.98 6.38 9.02
N ARG A 260 2.39 7.42 9.75
CA ARG A 260 3.05 7.30 11.05
C ARG A 260 2.13 6.72 12.13
N SER A 261 0.84 7.08 12.15
CA SER A 261 -0.11 6.53 13.13
C SER A 261 -0.39 5.04 12.91
N LEU A 262 -0.21 4.54 11.69
CA LEU A 262 -0.22 3.10 11.38
C LEU A 262 1.08 2.38 11.81
N GLY A 263 2.09 3.12 12.29
CA GLY A 263 3.41 2.57 12.63
C GLY A 263 4.26 2.19 11.41
N VAL A 264 3.91 2.73 10.24
CA VAL A 264 4.66 2.53 8.99
C VAL A 264 5.82 3.52 8.93
N PRO A 265 7.08 3.07 8.76
CA PRO A 265 8.22 3.95 8.57
C PRO A 265 8.08 4.78 7.29
N VAL A 266 8.37 6.08 7.40
CA VAL A 266 8.37 7.03 6.28
C VAL A 266 9.73 7.72 6.20
N ILE A 267 10.41 7.53 5.08
CA ILE A 267 11.66 8.19 4.73
C ILE A 267 11.30 9.43 3.92
N ILE A 268 11.70 10.61 4.40
CA ILE A 268 11.38 11.87 3.73
C ILE A 268 12.55 12.29 2.85
N GLU A 269 12.61 11.78 1.63
CA GLU A 269 13.71 11.96 0.67
C GLU A 269 13.20 11.70 -0.76
N ASP A 270 14.02 12.04 -1.76
CA ASP A 270 13.74 11.71 -3.16
C ASP A 270 14.05 10.22 -3.44
N ALA A 271 13.05 9.50 -3.95
CA ALA A 271 13.16 8.09 -4.31
C ALA A 271 14.03 7.85 -5.55
N SER A 272 14.26 8.85 -6.40
CA SER A 272 15.12 8.74 -7.59
C SER A 272 16.58 8.46 -7.21
N ILE A 273 16.98 8.85 -6.00
CA ILE A 273 18.34 8.74 -5.51
C ILE A 273 18.64 7.28 -5.12
N PRO A 274 19.62 6.60 -5.76
CA PRO A 274 19.89 5.17 -5.51
C PRO A 274 20.28 4.82 -4.06
N SER A 275 20.93 5.74 -3.34
CA SER A 275 21.30 5.52 -1.93
C SER A 275 20.07 5.47 -1.01
N ILE A 276 19.02 6.23 -1.34
CA ILE A 276 17.75 6.24 -0.60
C ILE A 276 17.02 4.92 -0.82
N LEU A 277 16.93 4.44 -2.07
CA LEU A 277 16.36 3.12 -2.36
C LEU A 277 17.10 2.00 -1.62
N LYS A 278 18.44 2.02 -1.60
CA LYS A 278 19.23 1.04 -0.83
C LYS A 278 18.94 1.10 0.68
N SER A 279 18.69 2.29 1.23
CA SER A 279 18.35 2.44 2.66
C SER A 279 17.04 1.73 3.06
N THR A 280 16.19 1.37 2.08
CA THR A 280 14.96 0.62 2.30
C THR A 280 15.13 -0.90 2.35
N ASN A 281 16.36 -1.42 2.24
CA ASN A 281 16.65 -2.85 2.05
C ASN A 281 15.91 -3.44 0.82
N LEU A 282 15.94 -2.69 -0.30
CA LEU A 282 15.26 -3.04 -1.54
C LEU A 282 15.77 -4.37 -2.15
N ASP A 283 17.01 -4.74 -1.84
CA ASP A 283 17.62 -6.04 -2.19
C ASP A 283 16.84 -7.25 -1.66
N LYS A 284 16.07 -7.06 -0.59
CA LYS A 284 15.28 -8.12 0.07
C LYS A 284 13.79 -7.80 0.14
N ALA A 285 13.36 -6.71 -0.51
CA ALA A 285 11.95 -6.35 -0.60
C ALA A 285 11.21 -7.33 -1.54
N GLU A 286 9.91 -7.49 -1.32
CA GLU A 286 9.05 -8.31 -2.18
C GLU A 286 8.71 -7.56 -3.46
N ALA A 287 8.34 -6.29 -3.32
CA ALA A 287 7.95 -5.43 -4.43
C ALA A 287 8.16 -3.94 -4.10
N ILE A 288 8.27 -3.13 -5.15
CA ILE A 288 8.26 -1.68 -5.08
C ILE A 288 7.08 -1.13 -5.87
N LEU A 289 6.31 -0.25 -5.24
CA LEU A 289 5.19 0.47 -5.85
C LEU A 289 5.55 1.94 -6.00
N ILE A 290 5.64 2.40 -7.24
CA ILE A 290 6.10 3.75 -7.57
C ILE A 290 4.90 4.55 -8.08
N VAL A 291 4.30 5.33 -7.18
CA VAL A 291 2.98 5.95 -7.37
C VAL A 291 2.99 7.47 -7.21
N THR A 292 4.15 8.09 -7.43
CA THR A 292 4.29 9.55 -7.41
C THR A 292 3.50 10.20 -8.55
N SER A 293 3.33 11.52 -8.50
CA SER A 293 2.68 12.29 -9.57
C SER A 293 3.60 12.62 -10.76
N ASN A 294 4.90 12.30 -10.68
CA ASN A 294 5.86 12.58 -11.74
C ASN A 294 6.20 11.29 -12.49
N ASP A 295 5.67 11.14 -13.71
CA ASP A 295 5.86 9.93 -14.52
C ASP A 295 7.32 9.71 -14.92
N MET A 296 8.10 10.77 -15.16
CA MET A 296 9.52 10.67 -15.48
C MET A 296 10.31 10.16 -14.28
N ALA A 297 10.06 10.72 -13.10
CA ALA A 297 10.67 10.24 -11.85
C ALA A 297 10.25 8.79 -11.56
N ASN A 298 9.01 8.40 -11.87
CA ASN A 298 8.55 7.03 -11.65
C ASN A 298 9.37 6.01 -12.47
N VAL A 299 9.70 6.34 -13.72
CA VAL A 299 10.54 5.50 -14.59
C VAL A 299 11.97 5.45 -14.09
N GLU A 300 12.55 6.59 -13.70
CA GLU A 300 13.90 6.65 -13.14
C GLU A 300 14.04 5.78 -11.89
N VAL A 301 13.10 5.91 -10.95
CA VAL A 301 13.04 5.07 -9.73
C VAL A 301 12.93 3.59 -10.09
N ALA A 302 12.13 3.23 -11.11
CA ALA A 302 11.96 1.86 -11.53
C ALA A 302 13.26 1.25 -12.09
N LEU A 303 13.98 2.00 -12.91
CA LEU A 303 15.28 1.60 -13.44
C LEU A 303 16.32 1.45 -12.32
N CYS A 304 16.38 2.41 -11.39
CA CYS A 304 17.25 2.29 -10.22
C CYS A 304 16.90 1.08 -9.35
N ALA A 305 15.60 0.77 -9.18
CA ALA A 305 15.16 -0.39 -8.44
C ALA A 305 15.61 -1.70 -9.10
N LYS A 306 15.43 -1.87 -10.41
CA LYS A 306 15.92 -3.05 -11.16
C LYS A 306 17.45 -3.14 -11.14
N ALA A 307 18.16 -2.01 -11.16
CA ALA A 307 19.62 -2.00 -11.03
C ALA A 307 20.11 -2.47 -9.64
N ILE A 308 19.32 -2.23 -8.58
CA ILE A 308 19.63 -2.69 -7.22
C ILE A 308 19.22 -4.16 -7.03
N ASN A 309 18.05 -4.55 -7.53
CA ASN A 309 17.51 -5.90 -7.45
C ASN A 309 16.81 -6.26 -8.77
N PRO A 310 17.45 -7.00 -9.67
CA PRO A 310 16.88 -7.34 -10.97
C PRO A 310 15.57 -8.15 -10.90
N HIS A 311 15.38 -8.89 -9.80
CA HIS A 311 14.22 -9.78 -9.60
C HIS A 311 13.10 -9.14 -8.78
N ILE A 312 13.23 -7.88 -8.35
CA ILE A 312 12.14 -7.21 -7.63
C ILE A 312 10.95 -7.01 -8.56
N SER A 313 9.76 -7.24 -8.03
CA SER A 313 8.52 -6.86 -8.72
C SER A 313 8.36 -5.35 -8.68
N VAL A 314 8.31 -4.71 -9.85
CA VAL A 314 8.17 -3.26 -9.99
C VAL A 314 6.78 -2.92 -10.54
N ILE A 315 6.02 -2.16 -9.75
CA ILE A 315 4.70 -1.66 -10.11
C ILE A 315 4.80 -0.15 -10.26
N VAL A 316 4.61 0.34 -11.47
CA VAL A 316 4.83 1.75 -11.82
C VAL A 316 3.52 2.41 -12.20
N ARG A 317 3.23 3.56 -11.60
CA ARG A 317 2.19 4.46 -12.07
C ARG A 317 2.66 5.23 -13.29
N ASN A 318 1.86 5.24 -14.35
CA ASN A 318 2.09 6.10 -15.51
C ASN A 318 0.77 6.68 -16.01
N GLN A 319 0.71 7.98 -16.30
CA GLN A 319 -0.51 8.61 -16.82
C GLN A 319 -0.58 8.60 -18.36
N ASN A 320 0.53 8.35 -19.06
CA ASN A 320 0.61 8.33 -20.51
C ASN A 320 0.54 6.89 -21.07
N PRO A 321 -0.59 6.50 -21.71
CA PRO A 321 -0.78 5.15 -22.26
C PRO A 321 0.18 4.76 -23.38
N GLN A 322 0.68 5.74 -24.16
CA GLN A 322 1.62 5.47 -25.24
C GLN A 322 3.02 5.15 -24.72
N PHE A 323 3.36 5.66 -23.55
CA PHE A 323 4.63 5.39 -22.89
C PHE A 323 4.60 4.05 -22.14
N SER A 324 3.46 3.65 -21.57
CA SER A 324 3.35 2.44 -20.76
C SER A 324 3.68 1.15 -21.52
N ARG A 325 3.18 0.98 -22.75
CA ARG A 325 3.44 -0.22 -23.58
C ARG A 325 4.91 -0.32 -23.99
N SER A 326 5.48 0.77 -24.47
CA SER A 326 6.89 0.83 -24.86
C SER A 326 7.82 0.65 -23.66
N ALA A 327 7.48 1.23 -22.51
CA ALA A 327 8.30 1.10 -21.30
C ALA A 327 8.27 -0.32 -20.71
N GLN A 328 7.12 -1.00 -20.71
CA GLN A 328 7.04 -2.41 -20.28
C GLN A 328 7.91 -3.32 -21.15
N GLN A 329 7.86 -3.12 -22.48
CA GLN A 329 8.60 -3.96 -23.42
C GLN A 329 10.11 -3.71 -23.42
N VAL A 330 10.53 -2.47 -23.18
CA VAL A 330 11.96 -2.08 -23.25
C VAL A 330 12.67 -2.25 -21.90
N PHE A 331 12.00 -2.05 -20.78
CA PHE A 331 12.64 -1.98 -19.46
C PHE A 331 12.27 -3.12 -18.50
N ASP A 332 11.55 -4.14 -18.97
CA ASP A 332 11.18 -5.34 -18.20
C ASP A 332 10.46 -5.00 -16.87
N PHE A 333 9.53 -4.05 -16.94
CA PHE A 333 8.69 -3.67 -15.81
C PHE A 333 7.54 -4.68 -15.68
N ASP A 334 7.40 -5.28 -14.49
CA ASP A 334 6.39 -6.30 -14.21
C ASP A 334 4.97 -5.79 -14.44
N THR A 335 4.68 -4.54 -14.03
CA THR A 335 3.36 -3.93 -14.24
C THR A 335 3.44 -2.41 -14.32
N VAL A 336 2.89 -1.84 -15.39
CA VAL A 336 2.67 -0.39 -15.52
C VAL A 336 1.17 -0.14 -15.54
N LEU A 337 0.69 0.68 -14.61
CA LEU A 337 -0.74 0.93 -14.39
C LEU A 337 -1.06 2.41 -14.58
N SER A 338 -2.12 2.69 -15.35
CA SER A 338 -2.71 4.02 -15.47
C SER A 338 -3.88 4.19 -14.52
N PRO A 339 -3.80 5.09 -13.51
CA PRO A 339 -4.90 5.33 -12.61
C PRO A 339 -6.16 5.85 -13.30
N MET A 340 -6.01 6.52 -14.45
CA MET A 340 -7.15 7.03 -15.22
C MET A 340 -7.88 5.88 -15.91
N GLU A 341 -7.16 5.03 -16.64
CA GLU A 341 -7.74 3.86 -17.31
C GLU A 341 -8.42 2.92 -16.29
N LEU A 342 -7.77 2.67 -15.16
CA LEU A 342 -8.32 1.83 -14.08
C LEU A 342 -9.55 2.44 -13.39
N ALA A 343 -9.74 3.76 -13.46
CA ALA A 343 -10.89 4.43 -12.85
C ALA A 343 -12.06 4.65 -13.82
N THR A 344 -11.81 4.65 -15.13
CA THR A 344 -12.83 4.88 -16.16
C THR A 344 -14.05 3.96 -15.99
N PRO A 345 -13.90 2.63 -15.82
CA PRO A 345 -15.05 1.73 -15.61
C PRO A 345 -15.88 2.11 -14.38
N SER A 346 -15.23 2.58 -13.31
CA SER A 346 -15.91 2.99 -12.08
C SER A 346 -16.71 4.27 -12.24
N PHE A 347 -16.20 5.24 -13.01
CA PHE A 347 -16.96 6.46 -13.33
C PHE A 347 -18.14 6.17 -14.24
N ALA A 348 -17.94 5.35 -15.28
CA ALA A 348 -19.02 4.92 -16.16
C ALA A 348 -20.10 4.16 -15.38
N ALA A 349 -19.71 3.23 -14.51
CA ALA A 349 -20.64 2.50 -13.65
C ALA A 349 -21.40 3.41 -12.68
N ALA A 350 -20.73 4.42 -12.09
CA ALA A 350 -21.39 5.38 -11.21
C ALA A 350 -22.43 6.24 -11.93
N ALA A 351 -22.20 6.58 -13.21
CA ALA A 351 -23.15 7.33 -14.03
C ALA A 351 -24.44 6.53 -14.33
N LEU A 352 -24.38 5.19 -14.31
CA LEU A 352 -25.55 4.32 -14.47
C LEU A 352 -26.49 4.34 -13.25
N GLY A 353 -26.05 4.93 -12.13
CA GLY A 353 -26.84 5.02 -10.90
C GLY A 353 -26.83 3.75 -10.04
N GLY A 354 -27.39 3.85 -8.84
CA GLY A 354 -27.42 2.77 -7.86
C GLY A 354 -26.13 2.58 -7.07
N ARG A 355 -26.15 1.66 -6.09
CA ARG A 355 -24.99 1.33 -5.26
C ARG A 355 -24.18 0.22 -5.92
N ILE A 356 -23.24 0.60 -6.79
CA ILE A 356 -22.30 -0.32 -7.43
C ILE A 356 -21.30 -0.84 -6.40
N LEU A 357 -21.16 -2.16 -6.32
CA LEU A 357 -20.26 -2.89 -5.41
C LEU A 357 -18.90 -3.18 -6.05
N GLY A 358 -18.83 -3.16 -7.37
CA GLY A 358 -17.62 -3.42 -8.14
C GLY A 358 -17.88 -3.25 -9.63
N ASN A 359 -16.81 -3.19 -10.40
CA ASN A 359 -16.84 -3.08 -11.84
C ASN A 359 -15.55 -3.64 -12.43
N GLY A 360 -15.60 -3.94 -13.72
CA GLY A 360 -14.45 -4.32 -14.51
C GLY A 360 -14.74 -4.14 -16.00
N MET A 361 -13.69 -4.28 -16.80
CA MET A 361 -13.75 -4.22 -18.25
C MET A 361 -13.05 -5.46 -18.81
N THR A 362 -13.69 -6.15 -19.74
CA THR A 362 -13.12 -7.29 -20.48
C THR A 362 -13.59 -7.20 -21.91
N ASP A 363 -12.67 -7.26 -22.88
CA ASP A 363 -12.97 -7.06 -24.31
C ASP A 363 -13.88 -5.85 -24.58
N ASP A 364 -13.59 -4.71 -23.94
CA ASP A 364 -14.37 -3.45 -24.00
C ASP A 364 -15.81 -3.53 -23.49
N LEU A 365 -16.22 -4.65 -22.87
CA LEU A 365 -17.49 -4.80 -22.18
C LEU A 365 -17.38 -4.39 -20.71
N LEU A 366 -18.04 -3.29 -20.37
CA LEU A 366 -18.19 -2.85 -18.98
C LEU A 366 -19.22 -3.73 -18.30
N TRP A 367 -18.81 -4.41 -17.25
CA TRP A 367 -19.72 -5.12 -16.37
C TRP A 367 -19.70 -4.47 -14.99
N VAL A 368 -20.84 -4.54 -14.31
CA VAL A 368 -21.05 -3.95 -12.99
C VAL A 368 -21.57 -4.99 -12.02
N ALA A 369 -21.16 -4.87 -10.77
CA ALA A 369 -21.73 -5.64 -9.67
C ALA A 369 -22.60 -4.75 -8.80
N LEU A 370 -23.77 -5.22 -8.42
CA LEU A 370 -24.72 -4.47 -7.62
C LEU A 370 -25.51 -5.37 -6.69
N ALA A 371 -26.16 -4.74 -5.70
CA ALA A 371 -27.15 -5.38 -4.84
C ALA A 371 -28.54 -4.81 -5.18
N THR A 372 -29.48 -5.68 -5.54
CA THR A 372 -30.88 -5.29 -5.75
C THR A 372 -31.75 -5.83 -4.62
N LEU A 373 -32.60 -4.98 -4.06
CA LEU A 373 -33.62 -5.37 -3.09
C LEU A 373 -34.83 -5.90 -3.85
N ILE A 374 -35.21 -7.15 -3.58
CA ILE A 374 -36.41 -7.74 -4.14
C ILE A 374 -37.61 -7.21 -3.34
N THR A 375 -38.38 -6.32 -3.95
CA THR A 375 -39.66 -5.85 -3.41
C THR A 375 -40.80 -6.75 -3.91
N SER A 376 -41.99 -6.64 -3.32
CA SER A 376 -43.18 -7.38 -3.79
C SER A 376 -43.55 -7.09 -5.24
N ASN A 377 -43.16 -5.92 -5.77
CA ASN A 377 -43.42 -5.51 -7.15
C ASN A 377 -42.19 -5.72 -8.06
N HIS A 378 -41.06 -6.22 -7.55
CA HIS A 378 -39.87 -6.43 -8.37
C HIS A 378 -40.16 -7.52 -9.42
N PRO A 379 -39.75 -7.36 -10.70
CA PRO A 379 -39.99 -8.35 -11.77
C PRO A 379 -39.51 -9.79 -11.51
N PHE A 380 -38.68 -9.96 -10.48
CA PHE A 380 -38.03 -11.21 -10.10
C PHE A 380 -38.68 -11.86 -8.88
N CYS A 381 -39.57 -11.15 -8.17
CA CYS A 381 -40.24 -11.68 -6.98
C CYS A 381 -41.11 -12.90 -7.37
N GLY A 382 -40.97 -14.00 -6.63
CA GLY A 382 -41.71 -15.24 -6.87
C GLY A 382 -41.09 -16.17 -7.93
N LYS A 383 -40.03 -15.73 -8.65
CA LYS A 383 -39.30 -16.55 -9.62
C LYS A 383 -38.07 -17.20 -9.00
N THR A 384 -37.58 -18.26 -9.63
CA THR A 384 -36.29 -18.86 -9.23
C THR A 384 -35.13 -18.00 -9.71
N VAL A 385 -34.03 -17.95 -8.95
CA VAL A 385 -32.82 -17.20 -9.35
C VAL A 385 -32.30 -17.69 -10.70
N LYS A 386 -32.35 -19.00 -10.95
CA LYS A 386 -31.99 -19.59 -12.24
C LYS A 386 -32.77 -18.97 -13.41
N GLU A 387 -34.09 -18.95 -13.31
CA GLU A 387 -34.97 -18.44 -14.37
C GLU A 387 -34.66 -16.97 -14.69
N VAL A 388 -34.55 -16.14 -13.66
CA VAL A 388 -34.28 -14.71 -13.85
C VAL A 388 -32.87 -14.43 -14.33
N ALA A 389 -31.87 -15.21 -13.89
CA ALA A 389 -30.48 -15.07 -14.33
C ALA A 389 -30.33 -15.36 -15.83
N GLN A 390 -31.02 -16.40 -16.32
CA GLN A 390 -31.03 -16.73 -17.75
C GLN A 390 -31.82 -15.72 -18.58
N THR A 391 -32.97 -15.27 -18.06
CA THR A 391 -33.84 -14.32 -18.78
C THR A 391 -33.21 -12.94 -18.88
N ALA A 392 -32.58 -12.47 -17.80
CA ALA A 392 -32.01 -11.13 -17.70
C ALA A 392 -30.48 -11.07 -17.92
N ASN A 393 -29.88 -12.18 -18.40
CA ASN A 393 -28.46 -12.34 -18.71
C ASN A 393 -27.50 -11.78 -17.64
N PHE A 394 -27.72 -12.17 -16.37
CA PHE A 394 -26.86 -11.78 -15.26
C PHE A 394 -26.30 -13.01 -14.53
N VAL A 395 -25.22 -12.78 -13.78
CA VAL A 395 -24.55 -13.81 -12.98
C VAL A 395 -24.85 -13.56 -11.49
N PRO A 396 -25.62 -14.44 -10.83
CA PRO A 396 -25.91 -14.30 -9.40
C PRO A 396 -24.68 -14.67 -8.57
N LEU A 397 -24.28 -13.78 -7.66
CA LEU A 397 -23.13 -13.99 -6.77
C LEU A 397 -23.56 -14.65 -5.45
N TYR A 398 -24.52 -14.06 -4.75
CA TYR A 398 -25.14 -14.61 -3.55
C TYR A 398 -26.48 -13.92 -3.25
N LEU A 399 -27.29 -14.55 -2.41
CA LEU A 399 -28.57 -14.04 -1.94
C LEU A 399 -28.51 -13.86 -0.42
N GLU A 400 -28.86 -12.67 0.06
CA GLU A 400 -29.06 -12.42 1.48
C GLU A 400 -30.56 -12.44 1.79
N THR A 401 -30.97 -13.44 2.54
CA THR A 401 -32.33 -13.57 3.07
C THR A 401 -32.34 -13.12 4.54
N GLN A 402 -33.52 -12.89 5.12
CA GLN A 402 -33.63 -12.50 6.54
C GLN A 402 -32.94 -13.47 7.54
N ALA A 403 -32.74 -14.73 7.16
CA ALA A 403 -32.19 -15.76 8.04
C ALA A 403 -30.75 -16.18 7.72
N ARG A 404 -30.32 -16.09 6.45
CA ARG A 404 -29.03 -16.62 5.98
C ARG A 404 -28.58 -16.04 4.66
N THR A 405 -27.29 -16.19 4.38
CA THR A 405 -26.70 -15.99 3.05
C THR A 405 -26.64 -17.31 2.27
N ILE A 406 -27.05 -17.28 1.01
CA ILE A 406 -27.13 -18.44 0.11
C ILE A 406 -26.18 -18.19 -1.08
N HIS A 407 -25.43 -19.20 -1.49
CA HIS A 407 -24.42 -19.16 -2.56
C HIS A 407 -24.35 -20.53 -3.25
N GLY A 408 -23.49 -20.63 -4.27
CA GLY A 408 -23.22 -21.89 -4.96
C GLY A 408 -24.45 -22.43 -5.68
N TRP A 409 -24.64 -23.75 -5.69
CA TRP A 409 -25.73 -24.32 -6.47
C TRP A 409 -27.13 -24.01 -5.91
N LEU A 410 -27.24 -24.02 -4.58
CA LEU A 410 -28.50 -23.76 -3.86
C LEU A 410 -29.09 -22.38 -4.21
N LEU A 411 -28.23 -21.42 -4.57
CA LEU A 411 -28.65 -20.09 -4.99
C LEU A 411 -29.58 -20.14 -6.21
N LEU A 412 -29.21 -20.91 -7.23
CA LEU A 412 -29.92 -20.96 -8.51
C LEU A 412 -31.28 -21.66 -8.37
N GLU A 413 -31.43 -22.59 -7.42
CA GLU A 413 -32.70 -23.26 -7.10
C GLU A 413 -33.61 -22.46 -6.16
N THR A 414 -33.12 -21.38 -5.56
CA THR A 414 -33.89 -20.60 -4.58
C THR A 414 -34.92 -19.70 -5.27
N VAL A 415 -36.13 -19.64 -4.71
CA VAL A 415 -37.18 -18.71 -5.12
C VAL A 415 -36.99 -17.38 -4.40
N LEU A 416 -36.93 -16.28 -5.16
CA LEU A 416 -36.76 -14.92 -4.66
C LEU A 416 -38.03 -14.43 -3.97
N LYS A 417 -37.90 -13.90 -2.76
CA LYS A 417 -39.01 -13.36 -1.95
C LYS A 417 -38.83 -11.87 -1.70
N ALA A 418 -39.93 -11.21 -1.33
CA ALA A 418 -39.88 -9.84 -0.87
C ALA A 418 -38.94 -9.70 0.35
N ASN A 419 -38.14 -8.65 0.35
CA ASN A 419 -37.05 -8.33 1.29
C ASN A 419 -35.77 -9.15 1.15
N ASP A 420 -35.65 -10.03 0.15
CA ASP A 420 -34.35 -10.61 -0.17
C ASP A 420 -33.46 -9.58 -0.87
N VAL A 421 -32.15 -9.66 -0.65
CA VAL A 421 -31.16 -8.84 -1.36
C VAL A 421 -30.34 -9.74 -2.26
N LEU A 422 -30.50 -9.58 -3.57
CA LEU A 422 -29.77 -10.34 -4.58
C LEU A 422 -28.51 -9.57 -5.01
N TYR A 423 -27.36 -10.19 -4.83
CA TYR A 423 -26.08 -9.69 -5.30
C TYR A 423 -25.75 -10.35 -6.63
N LEU A 424 -25.49 -9.53 -7.66
CA LEU A 424 -25.30 -10.01 -9.03
C LEU A 424 -24.27 -9.18 -9.79
N THR A 425 -23.76 -9.76 -10.88
CA THR A 425 -22.98 -9.06 -11.92
C THR A 425 -23.72 -9.10 -13.25
N ILE A 426 -23.71 -7.99 -13.97
CA ILE A 426 -24.43 -7.84 -15.24
C ILE A 426 -23.63 -6.91 -16.17
N PRO A 427 -23.65 -7.13 -17.50
CA PRO A 427 -23.18 -6.13 -18.45
C PRO A 427 -23.93 -4.81 -18.26
N ALA A 428 -23.22 -3.68 -18.33
CA ALA A 428 -23.81 -2.36 -18.16
C ALA A 428 -24.92 -2.06 -19.18
N THR A 429 -24.82 -2.65 -20.38
CA THR A 429 -25.83 -2.54 -21.45
C THR A 429 -27.15 -3.23 -21.11
N GLU A 430 -27.12 -4.23 -20.21
CA GLU A 430 -28.28 -5.04 -19.85
C GLU A 430 -28.93 -4.60 -18.53
N LEU A 431 -28.43 -3.52 -17.91
CA LEU A 431 -28.89 -3.03 -16.61
C LEU A 431 -30.41 -2.74 -16.58
N GLU A 432 -30.96 -2.24 -17.69
CA GLU A 432 -32.40 -1.95 -17.80
C GLU A 432 -33.28 -3.18 -17.60
N GLN A 433 -32.78 -4.38 -17.90
CA GLN A 433 -33.54 -5.62 -17.75
C GLN A 433 -33.91 -5.93 -16.29
N LEU A 434 -33.19 -5.33 -15.32
CA LEU A 434 -33.51 -5.47 -13.89
C LEU A 434 -34.81 -4.76 -13.49
N TRP A 435 -35.20 -3.72 -14.23
CA TRP A 435 -36.36 -2.88 -13.91
C TRP A 435 -37.50 -2.98 -14.91
N ARG A 436 -37.28 -3.59 -16.07
CA ARG A 436 -38.37 -3.85 -17.02
C ARG A 436 -39.35 -4.85 -16.40
N GLU A 437 -40.54 -4.34 -16.07
CA GLU A 437 -41.71 -5.20 -15.96
C GLU A 437 -41.93 -5.83 -17.33
N ASN A 438 -42.10 -7.15 -17.38
CA ASN A 438 -42.57 -7.82 -18.60
C ASN A 438 -44.00 -7.31 -18.88
N SER A 439 -44.13 -6.20 -19.58
CA SER A 439 -45.37 -5.81 -20.26
C SER A 439 -45.51 -6.66 -21.52
N SER A 440 -45.73 -7.96 -21.31
CA SER A 440 -46.09 -8.92 -22.32
C SER A 440 -47.19 -9.84 -21.81
N ASP A 441 -48.28 -9.25 -21.34
CA ASP A 441 -49.59 -9.89 -21.31
C ASP A 441 -50.64 -8.91 -21.88
N GLY A 442 -50.93 -9.10 -23.17
CA GLY A 442 -52.14 -8.59 -23.83
C GLY A 442 -52.14 -7.11 -24.27
N ILE A 443 -52.61 -6.90 -25.49
CA ILE A 443 -53.06 -5.60 -26.07
C ILE A 443 -51.96 -4.73 -26.71
N VAL A 444 -51.36 -5.19 -27.83
CA VAL A 444 -51.17 -4.35 -29.03
C VAL A 444 -51.13 -5.26 -30.27
N ASN A 445 -52.28 -5.80 -30.66
CA ASN A 445 -52.46 -6.37 -32.01
C ASN A 445 -53.93 -6.30 -32.46
N GLN A 446 -54.56 -5.14 -32.23
CA GLN A 446 -55.95 -4.92 -32.64
C GLN A 446 -56.27 -3.52 -33.18
N TYR A 447 -55.26 -2.79 -33.70
CA TYR A 447 -55.49 -1.46 -34.31
C TYR A 447 -54.80 -1.24 -35.67
N VAL A 448 -54.59 -2.29 -36.48
CA VAL A 448 -54.11 -2.14 -37.87
C VAL A 448 -55.04 -2.79 -38.92
N ASN A 449 -56.14 -3.43 -38.53
CA ASN A 449 -57.12 -4.02 -39.48
C ASN A 449 -58.48 -3.32 -39.52
N SER A 450 -58.54 -2.03 -39.15
CA SER A 450 -59.73 -1.20 -39.34
C SER A 450 -59.32 0.15 -39.93
N ASN A 451 -59.18 0.18 -41.25
CA ASN A 451 -59.18 1.29 -42.22
C ASN A 451 -58.49 0.69 -43.47
N GLN A 452 -59.18 0.07 -44.44
CA GLN A 452 -60.16 0.68 -45.33
C GLN A 452 -59.89 2.14 -45.65
#